data_AF-A0A968CY07-F1
#
_entry.id   AF-A0A968CY07-F1
#
_cell.length_a   1.000
_cell.length_b   1.000
_cell.length_c   1.000
_cell.angle_alpha   90.00
_cell.angle_beta   90.00
_cell.angle_gamma   90.00
#
_symmetry.space_group_name_H-M   'P 1'
#
loop_
_entity.id
_entity.type
_entity.pdbx_description
1 polymer ?
#
loop_
_entity_poly.entity_id
_entity_poly.type
_entity_poly.pdbx_seq_one_letter_code
_entity_poly.pdbx_strand_id
1 'polypeptide(L)'
;ARCLRAPGGRRRYLSVPIGVESTNLSKRMAAKVDTELGRKIYPQRIAIAEPVFANIRTHKRLDRFTLRGKVKVNIQWLLYCMVHNIEKIMNYGFT
;
A
#
# COMPACT_ATOMS: atom_id res chain seq x y z
N ALA A 1 25.40 -2.50 14.01
CA ALA A 1 25.49 -3.35 12.78
C ALA A 1 25.96 -4.80 13.02
N ARG A 2 26.42 -5.19 14.22
CA ARG A 2 27.02 -6.50 14.51
C ARG A 2 26.02 -7.69 14.50
N CYS A 3 24.72 -7.44 14.72
CA CYS A 3 23.69 -8.49 14.82
C CYS A 3 23.20 -9.06 13.47
N LEU A 4 23.41 -8.35 12.35
CA LEU A 4 23.00 -8.81 11.00
C LEU A 4 24.10 -9.59 10.26
N ARG A 5 25.33 -9.57 10.78
CA ARG A 5 26.53 -10.17 10.17
C ARG A 5 27.31 -11.03 11.17
N ALA A 6 26.61 -11.65 12.13
CA ALA A 6 27.23 -12.58 13.05
C ALA A 6 27.64 -13.86 12.29
N PRO A 7 28.89 -14.37 12.47
CA PRO A 7 29.29 -15.65 11.91
C PRO A 7 28.32 -16.74 12.39
N GLY A 8 27.74 -17.52 11.46
CA GLY A 8 26.77 -18.57 11.77
C GLY A 8 25.30 -18.14 11.94
N GLY A 9 24.98 -16.85 11.82
CA GLY A 9 23.59 -16.37 11.90
C GLY A 9 22.76 -16.70 10.64
N ARG A 10 21.57 -17.30 10.81
CA ARG A 10 20.60 -17.46 9.70
C ARG A 10 20.17 -16.08 9.18
N ARG A 11 20.46 -15.78 7.91
CA ARG A 11 19.94 -14.59 7.22
C ARG A 11 18.41 -14.58 7.28
N ARG A 12 17.81 -13.51 7.83
CA ARG A 12 16.35 -13.31 7.91
C ARG A 12 15.75 -12.60 6.69
N TYR A 13 16.58 -12.06 5.81
CA TYR A 13 16.12 -11.46 4.56
C TYR A 13 16.94 -11.98 3.39
N LEU A 14 16.25 -12.21 2.27
CA LEU A 14 16.82 -12.61 0.99
C LEU A 14 16.59 -11.45 0.03
N SER A 15 17.65 -10.72 -0.30
CA SER A 15 17.62 -9.80 -1.44
C SER A 15 17.89 -10.62 -2.69
N VAL A 16 16.83 -11.09 -3.35
CA VAL A 16 16.97 -11.70 -4.68
C VAL A 16 17.19 -10.56 -5.66
N PRO A 17 18.33 -10.49 -6.38
CA PRO A 17 18.41 -9.66 -7.56
C PRO A 17 17.47 -10.28 -8.59
N ILE A 18 16.22 -9.80 -8.60
CA ILE A 18 15.34 -9.94 -9.75
C ILE A 18 16.11 -9.26 -10.88
N GLY A 19 16.31 -9.96 -12.01
CA GLY A 19 17.20 -9.54 -13.09
C GLY A 19 17.01 -8.07 -13.51
N VAL A 20 17.96 -7.51 -14.28
CA VAL A 20 17.95 -6.10 -14.70
C VAL A 20 16.61 -5.78 -15.36
N GLU A 21 15.67 -5.25 -14.58
CA GLU A 21 14.37 -4.86 -15.09
C GLU A 21 14.64 -3.63 -15.94
N SER A 22 14.38 -3.72 -17.25
CA SER A 22 14.71 -2.66 -18.22
C SER A 22 14.07 -1.31 -17.85
N THR A 23 12.99 -1.35 -17.07
CA THR A 23 12.29 -0.17 -16.58
C THR A 23 12.15 -0.18 -15.07
N ASN A 24 12.78 0.78 -14.41
CA ASN A 24 12.55 1.03 -12.99
C ASN A 24 11.22 1.80 -12.80
N LEU A 25 10.16 1.10 -12.39
CA LEU A 25 8.82 1.66 -12.20
C LEU A 25 8.80 2.80 -11.17
N SER A 26 9.59 2.70 -10.10
CA SER A 26 9.70 3.74 -9.08
C SER A 26 10.27 5.04 -9.65
N LYS A 27 11.33 4.95 -10.48
CA LYS A 27 11.89 6.12 -11.18
C LYS A 27 10.88 6.73 -12.15
N ARG A 28 10.11 5.91 -12.88
CA ARG A 28 9.05 6.39 -13.77
C ARG A 28 7.94 7.11 -12.99
N MET A 29 7.54 6.59 -11.84
CA MET A 29 6.55 7.23 -11.00
C MET A 29 7.06 8.55 -10.42
N ALA A 30 8.31 8.61 -9.97
CA ALA A 30 8.94 9.85 -9.51
C ALA A 30 8.93 10.92 -10.62
N ALA A 31 9.39 10.56 -11.82
CA ALA A 31 9.38 11.46 -12.98
C ALA A 31 7.96 11.97 -13.32
N LYS A 32 6.94 11.11 -13.22
CA LYS A 32 5.53 11.51 -13.41
C LYS A 32 5.08 12.53 -12.37
N VAL A 33 5.41 12.32 -11.10
CA VAL A 33 5.04 13.22 -9.98
C VAL A 33 5.76 14.56 -10.11
N ASP A 34 6.99 14.57 -10.62
CA ASP A 34 7.80 15.78 -10.76
C ASP A 34 7.37 16.71 -11.90
N THR A 35 6.48 16.28 -12.79
CA THR A 35 5.85 17.18 -13.78
C THR A 35 5.05 18.27 -13.10
N GLU A 36 4.87 19.44 -13.74
CA GLU A 36 4.09 20.54 -13.16
C GLU A 36 2.65 20.12 -12.83
N LEU A 37 2.02 19.36 -13.73
CA LEU A 37 0.70 18.77 -13.51
C LEU A 37 0.72 17.76 -12.35
N GLY A 38 1.74 16.91 -12.30
CA GLY A 38 1.95 15.93 -11.24
C GLY A 38 2.05 16.59 -9.87
N ARG A 39 2.86 17.66 -9.74
CA ARG A 39 3.03 18.40 -8.49
C ARG A 39 1.75 19.10 -8.02
N LYS A 40 0.88 19.52 -8.93
CA LYS A 40 -0.44 20.10 -8.61
C LYS A 40 -1.43 19.04 -8.09
N ILE A 41 -1.43 17.84 -8.68
CA ILE A 41 -2.42 16.79 -8.37
C ILE A 41 -1.98 15.90 -7.21
N TYR A 42 -0.69 15.54 -7.14
CA TYR A 42 -0.18 14.53 -6.21
C TYR A 42 -0.48 14.82 -4.72
N PRO A 43 -0.43 16.07 -4.23
CA PRO A 43 -0.79 16.38 -2.84
C PRO A 43 -2.24 16.00 -2.46
N GLN A 44 -3.16 15.96 -3.43
CA GLN A 44 -4.56 15.57 -3.19
C GLN A 44 -4.69 14.11 -2.70
N ARG A 45 -3.66 13.29 -2.93
CA ARG A 45 -3.61 11.91 -2.43
C ARG A 45 -3.68 11.84 -0.90
N ILE A 46 -3.12 12.83 -0.21
CA ILE A 46 -3.19 12.94 1.26
C ILE A 46 -4.65 13.07 1.70
N ALA A 47 -5.43 13.93 1.03
CA ALA A 47 -6.84 14.12 1.38
C ALA A 47 -7.74 12.97 0.93
N ILE A 48 -7.44 12.33 -0.21
CA ILE A 48 -8.35 11.36 -0.84
C ILE A 48 -8.03 9.93 -0.42
N ALA A 49 -6.77 9.52 -0.52
CA ALA A 49 -6.38 8.12 -0.37
C ALA A 49 -6.03 7.76 1.08
N GLU A 50 -5.32 8.64 1.79
CA GLU A 50 -4.85 8.32 3.16
C GLU A 50 -5.99 8.04 4.15
N PRO A 51 -7.14 8.75 4.13
CA PRO A 51 -8.25 8.44 5.04
C PRO A 51 -8.82 7.03 4.83
N VAL A 52 -8.82 6.54 3.59
CA VAL A 52 -9.28 5.18 3.26
C VAL A 52 -8.37 4.16 3.94
N PHE A 53 -7.05 4.32 3.77
CA PHE A 53 -6.07 3.43 4.39
C PHE A 53 -6.06 3.56 5.92
N ALA A 54 -6.17 4.77 6.45
CA ALA A 54 -6.23 5.02 7.89
C ALA A 54 -7.45 4.34 8.52
N ASN A 55 -8.64 4.46 7.91
CA ASN A 55 -9.84 3.79 8.40
C ASN A 55 -9.69 2.26 8.35
N ILE A 56 -9.33 1.70 7.20
CA ILE A 56 -9.19 0.24 7.03
C ILE A 56 -8.16 -0.35 8.01
N ARG A 57 -7.02 0.33 8.20
CA ARG A 57 -5.97 -0.15 9.10
C ARG A 57 -6.32 0.05 10.57
N THR A 58 -6.69 1.27 10.96
CA THR A 58 -6.85 1.63 12.38
C THR A 58 -8.23 1.26 12.92
N HIS A 59 -9.30 1.57 12.19
CA HIS A 59 -10.67 1.35 12.68
C HIS A 59 -11.22 -0.03 12.29
N LYS A 60 -10.88 -0.54 11.10
CA LYS A 60 -11.28 -1.90 10.68
C LYS A 60 -10.25 -2.98 11.02
N ARG A 61 -9.07 -2.59 11.55
CA ARG A 61 -8.03 -3.48 12.08
C ARG A 61 -7.42 -4.44 11.05
N LEU A 62 -7.37 -4.06 9.77
CA LEU A 62 -6.66 -4.82 8.74
C LEU A 62 -5.18 -4.39 8.65
N ASP A 63 -4.40 -4.72 9.68
CA ASP A 63 -2.95 -4.45 9.69
C ASP A 63 -2.15 -5.43 8.81
N ARG A 64 -2.69 -6.62 8.57
CA ARG A 64 -2.08 -7.67 7.75
C ARG A 64 -3.16 -8.50 7.06
N PHE A 65 -2.85 -8.97 5.84
CA PHE A 65 -3.69 -9.97 5.19
C PHE A 65 -3.56 -11.32 5.91
N THR A 66 -4.70 -11.97 6.13
CA THR A 66 -4.78 -13.25 6.85
C THR A 66 -4.84 -14.44 5.91
N LEU A 67 -5.11 -14.20 4.63
CA LEU A 67 -5.20 -15.23 3.59
C LEU A 67 -3.90 -15.32 2.77
N ARG A 68 -3.67 -16.47 2.14
CA ARG A 68 -2.54 -16.70 1.23
C ARG A 68 -3.04 -16.85 -0.21
N GLY A 69 -2.33 -16.22 -1.15
CA GLY A 69 -2.60 -16.26 -2.58
C GLY A 69 -3.34 -15.02 -3.07
N LYS A 70 -2.98 -14.54 -4.26
CA LYS A 70 -3.46 -13.27 -4.83
C LYS A 70 -4.99 -13.18 -4.86
N VAL A 71 -5.67 -14.24 -5.31
CA VAL A 71 -7.13 -14.26 -5.43
C VAL A 71 -7.80 -14.07 -4.06
N LYS A 72 -7.37 -14.82 -3.04
CA LYS A 72 -7.95 -14.77 -1.70
C LYS A 72 -7.69 -13.42 -1.01
N VAL A 73 -6.45 -12.93 -1.11
CA VAL A 73 -6.07 -11.61 -0.59
C VAL A 73 -6.87 -10.49 -1.26
N ASN A 74 -7.10 -10.59 -2.58
CA ASN A 74 -7.90 -9.62 -3.30
C ASN A 74 -9.36 -9.61 -2.83
N ILE A 75 -9.97 -10.79 -2.61
CA ILE A 75 -11.33 -10.87 -2.04
C ILE A 75 -11.37 -10.23 -0.65
N GLN A 76 -10.40 -10.56 0.22
CA GLN A 76 -10.30 -9.94 1.55
C GLN A 76 -10.21 -8.41 1.44
N TRP A 77 -9.35 -7.90 0.57
CA TRP A 77 -9.19 -6.46 0.36
C TRP A 77 -10.50 -5.79 -0.10
N LEU A 78 -11.18 -6.36 -1.11
CA LEU A 78 -12.42 -5.82 -1.65
C LEU A 78 -13.56 -5.81 -0.61
N LEU A 79 -13.65 -6.83 0.25
CA LEU A 79 -14.62 -6.86 1.34
C LEU A 79 -14.38 -5.70 2.34
N TYR A 80 -13.13 -5.43 2.69
CA TYR A 80 -12.80 -4.29 3.55
C TYR A 80 -13.09 -2.94 2.89
N CYS A 81 -12.81 -2.80 1.60
CA CYS A 81 -13.20 -1.61 0.83
C CYS A 81 -14.72 -1.42 0.81
N MET A 82 -15.50 -2.51 0.67
CA MET A 82 -16.96 -2.46 0.71
C MET A 82 -17.47 -1.95 2.06
N VAL A 83 -16.95 -2.50 3.17
CA VAL A 83 -17.29 -2.05 4.53
C VAL A 83 -16.96 -0.56 4.72
N HIS A 84 -15.78 -0.11 4.28
CA HIS A 84 -15.40 1.29 4.33
C HIS A 84 -16.36 2.19 3.53
N ASN A 85 -16.72 1.78 2.31
CA ASN A 85 -17.61 2.55 1.44
C ASN A 85 -19.03 2.63 2.00
N ILE A 86 -19.56 1.54 2.56
CA ILE A 86 -20.88 1.53 3.21
C ILE A 86 -20.90 2.52 4.38
N GLU A 87 -19.89 2.47 5.26
CA GLU A 87 -19.76 3.42 6.36
C GLU A 87 -19.71 4.87 5.88
N LYS A 88 -18.99 5.13 4.79
CA LYS A 88 -18.94 6.48 4.18
C LYS A 88 -20.31 6.93 3.69
N ILE A 89 -21.06 6.05 3.02
CA ILE A 89 -22.42 6.36 2.53
C ILE A 89 -23.38 6.58 3.71
N MET A 90 -23.31 5.76 4.76
CA MET A 90 -24.18 5.92 5.92
C MET A 90 -23.94 7.26 6.64
N ASN A 91 -22.69 7.72 6.73
CA ASN A 91 -22.35 8.95 7.45
C ASN A 91 -22.49 10.22 6.61
N TYR A 92 -22.32 10.13 5.28
CA TYR A 92 -22.19 11.31 4.41
C TYR A 92 -23.01 11.22 3.10
N GLY A 93 -23.72 10.12 2.87
CA GLY A 93 -24.44 9.85 1.61
C GLY A 93 -25.91 10.28 1.62
N PHE A 94 -26.43 10.74 2.76
CA PHE A 94 -27.74 11.36 2.87
C PHE A 94 -27.56 12.87 3.05
N THR A 95 -27.76 13.60 1.97
CA THR A 95 -27.88 15.07 1.88
C THR A 95 -29.01 15.39 0.93
#